data_AF-A0A7V4XFN2-F1
#
_entry.id   AF-A0A7V4XFN2-F1
#
_cell.length_a   1.000
_cell.length_b   1.000
_cell.length_c   1.000
_cell.angle_alpha   90.00
_cell.angle_beta   90.00
_cell.angle_gamma   90.00
#
_symmetry.space_group_name_H-M   'P 1'
#
loop_
_entity.id
_entity.type
_entity.pdbx_description
1 polymer ?
#
loop_
_entity_poly.entity_id
_entity_poly.type
_entity_poly.pdbx_seq_one_letter_code
_entity_poly.pdbx_strand_id
1 'polypeptide(L)'
;MKEVRLVIALIIVLLAATSCGAWAQMISYWFSDASDPAGKPINSINVEPGAEFDISVWYKTLDIWSHNAIELLVGYDRATTSGVSASPLDGQITQLSGVNGIAFPIVLANNVGGGSSAVDGSRPYGMHLALGTALGTSIIATTPVRIATVSLKNQSIPRGGYYDMSIWNSGSGSAWTTFTSMFDVLRRDSAYATLRVNSGSSASSAIAALKSANDNTPVNIYGMVVSAEFRDSYGPVSFAIEDPGRMCGIRVISNTAVNPGDIVDITNANLTTIGGERLIDAVSGQVNVYSGGGTAPKPFAVSGRSSGGGAFGMQGALVSTAPDIMSSGLNSVGLLVRIWGKVTYVRNTGNYGSYFYVDDGSGLNDGSGIAGIKCRPSGSGAIPDALPVKDSYVVVTGVMGVHRGFGVNARYIWTTSVVKVLP
;
A
#
# COMPACT_ATOMS: atom_id res chain seq x y z
N MET A 1 3.67 8.85 -16.41
CA MET A 1 3.49 9.73 -15.25
C MET A 1 2.03 9.74 -14.88
N LYS A 2 1.69 9.42 -13.62
CA LYS A 2 0.32 9.59 -13.12
C LYS A 2 0.19 11.08 -12.77
N GLU A 3 -0.48 11.85 -13.62
CA GLU A 3 -0.70 13.28 -13.35
C GLU A 3 -1.67 13.38 -12.16
N VAL A 4 -1.17 13.70 -10.98
CA VAL A 4 -2.00 14.04 -9.82
C VAL A 4 -2.24 15.54 -9.88
N ARG A 5 -3.36 15.98 -10.47
CA ARG A 5 -3.81 17.37 -10.37
C ARG A 5 -4.47 17.52 -9.02
N LEU A 6 -3.66 17.91 -8.06
CA LEU A 6 -4.15 18.57 -6.88
C LEU A 6 -5.03 19.76 -7.30
N VAL A 7 -6.31 19.78 -6.93
CA VAL A 7 -7.14 20.99 -7.01
C VAL A 7 -7.19 21.55 -5.60
N ILE A 8 -6.24 22.43 -5.26
CA ILE A 8 -6.40 23.27 -4.08
C ILE A 8 -7.48 24.28 -4.42
N ALA A 9 -8.76 23.96 -4.29
CA ALA A 9 -9.73 25.04 -4.29
C ALA A 9 -9.49 25.80 -2.98
N LEU A 10 -8.72 26.87 -3.05
CA LEU A 10 -8.70 27.85 -1.99
C LEU A 10 -10.11 28.45 -1.97
N ILE A 11 -11.02 27.88 -1.19
CA ILE A 11 -12.26 28.58 -0.86
C ILE A 11 -11.88 29.52 0.28
N ILE A 12 -11.50 30.74 -0.10
CA ILE A 12 -11.59 31.87 0.80
C ILE A 12 -13.07 32.23 0.84
N VAL A 13 -13.74 31.90 1.94
CA VAL A 13 -14.90 32.69 2.35
C VAL A 13 -14.31 33.78 3.23
N LEU A 14 -14.15 35.03 2.78
CA LEU A 14 -14.63 36.18 3.57
C LEU A 14 -14.47 37.54 2.88
N LEU A 15 -15.35 38.42 3.38
CA LEU A 15 -15.77 39.76 3.04
C LEU A 15 -14.72 40.87 3.19
N ALA A 16 -15.06 41.98 2.54
CA ALA A 16 -14.31 43.19 2.25
C ALA A 16 -13.78 44.01 3.44
N ALA A 17 -12.81 44.89 3.12
CA ALA A 17 -12.72 46.22 3.70
C ALA A 17 -12.63 47.28 2.59
N THR A 18 -13.70 48.06 2.41
CA THR A 18 -13.56 49.51 2.19
C THR A 18 -13.38 50.13 3.56
N SER A 19 -12.25 50.78 3.85
CA SER A 19 -11.98 51.71 4.96
C SER A 19 -12.47 51.43 6.41
N CYS A 20 -13.20 50.36 6.72
CA CYS A 20 -13.59 49.96 8.07
C CYS A 20 -13.13 48.52 8.32
N GLY A 21 -12.36 48.33 9.40
CA GLY A 21 -11.63 47.11 9.67
C GLY A 21 -12.52 45.93 10.07
N ALA A 22 -12.73 45.00 9.15
CA ALA A 22 -13.19 43.64 9.47
C ALA A 22 -12.10 42.63 9.08
N TRP A 23 -11.86 41.67 9.98
CA TRP A 23 -10.84 40.63 9.86
C TRP A 23 -11.31 39.48 8.95
N ALA A 24 -10.37 38.81 8.29
CA ALA A 24 -10.64 37.60 7.51
C ALA A 24 -11.17 36.47 8.41
N GLN A 25 -12.18 35.72 7.95
CA GLN A 25 -12.67 34.53 8.63
C GLN A 25 -12.64 33.35 7.66
N MET A 26 -11.64 32.49 7.81
CA MET A 26 -11.58 31.13 7.25
C MET A 26 -11.05 30.98 5.82
N ILE A 27 -9.81 30.50 5.75
CA ILE A 27 -9.19 29.96 4.55
C ILE A 27 -9.23 28.44 4.67
N SER A 28 -9.78 27.76 3.66
CA SER A 28 -9.81 26.29 3.62
C SER A 28 -8.77 25.77 2.63
N TYR A 29 -8.03 24.75 3.06
CA TYR A 29 -7.08 24.00 2.24
C TYR A 29 -7.53 22.54 2.19
N TRP A 30 -7.43 21.90 1.03
CA TRP A 30 -7.57 20.45 0.89
C TRP A 30 -6.78 19.94 -0.30
N PHE A 31 -6.59 18.63 -0.36
CA PHE A 31 -5.98 17.95 -1.50
C PHE A 31 -7.05 17.24 -2.32
N SER A 32 -6.87 17.03 -3.62
CA SER A 32 -7.79 16.24 -4.46
C SER A 32 -7.04 15.47 -5.53
N ASP A 33 -7.69 14.49 -6.16
CA ASP A 33 -7.14 13.76 -7.31
C ASP A 33 -7.54 14.46 -8.62
N ALA A 34 -6.60 14.55 -9.57
CA ALA A 34 -6.83 15.03 -10.95
C ALA A 34 -7.97 14.32 -11.67
N SER A 35 -7.97 13.01 -11.47
CA SER A 35 -8.81 12.09 -12.18
C SER A 35 -10.23 12.12 -11.61
N ASP A 36 -10.43 12.78 -10.47
CA ASP A 36 -11.74 13.03 -9.90
C ASP A 36 -12.30 14.39 -10.35
N PRO A 37 -13.20 14.44 -11.35
CA PRO A 37 -13.81 15.68 -11.81
C PRO A 37 -14.67 16.35 -10.74
N ALA A 38 -15.07 15.64 -9.68
CA ALA A 38 -15.80 16.19 -8.55
C ALA A 38 -14.90 16.93 -7.54
N GLY A 39 -13.56 16.81 -7.69
CA GLY A 39 -12.60 17.50 -6.82
C GLY A 39 -12.71 17.11 -5.35
N LYS A 40 -13.05 15.85 -5.04
CA LYS A 40 -13.27 15.43 -3.66
C LYS A 40 -11.98 15.56 -2.85
N PRO A 41 -12.07 16.02 -1.58
CA PRO A 41 -10.94 16.02 -0.68
C PRO A 41 -10.33 14.62 -0.52
N ILE A 42 -9.02 14.51 -0.74
CA ILE A 42 -8.20 13.35 -0.39
C ILE A 42 -7.28 13.72 0.77
N ASN A 43 -6.99 12.74 1.61
CA ASN A 43 -6.08 12.88 2.76
C ASN A 43 -4.80 12.04 2.61
N SER A 44 -4.71 11.24 1.53
CA SER A 44 -3.50 10.47 1.22
C SER A 44 -3.34 10.19 -0.27
N ILE A 45 -2.09 9.98 -0.71
CA ILE A 45 -1.73 9.48 -2.04
C ILE A 45 -0.72 8.33 -1.89
N ASN A 46 -0.83 7.32 -2.76
CA ASN A 46 0.16 6.25 -2.86
C ASN A 46 1.13 6.58 -4.00
N VAL A 47 2.42 6.74 -3.68
CA VAL A 47 3.47 7.04 -4.65
C VAL A 47 4.58 6.01 -4.50
N GLU A 48 4.85 5.25 -5.56
CA GLU A 48 5.93 4.25 -5.56
C GLU A 48 7.32 4.91 -5.43
N PRO A 49 8.31 4.26 -4.81
CA PRO A 49 9.69 4.71 -4.86
C PRO A 49 10.18 4.88 -6.31
N GLY A 50 10.86 5.98 -6.56
CA GLY A 50 11.29 6.43 -7.89
C GLY A 50 10.21 7.13 -8.72
N ALA A 51 8.94 7.09 -8.31
CA ALA A 51 7.86 7.72 -9.07
C ALA A 51 7.81 9.24 -8.88
N GLU A 52 7.49 9.93 -9.96
CA GLU A 52 7.24 11.36 -10.01
C GLU A 52 5.75 11.62 -9.85
N PHE A 53 5.41 12.67 -9.11
CA PHE A 53 4.03 13.10 -8.90
C PHE A 53 3.97 14.63 -8.83
N ASP A 54 2.84 15.17 -9.27
CA ASP A 54 2.61 16.60 -9.29
C ASP A 54 1.70 17.04 -8.14
N ILE A 55 1.93 18.27 -7.68
CA ILE A 55 1.12 19.00 -6.73
C ILE A 55 0.78 20.33 -7.41
N SER A 56 -0.42 20.42 -7.96
CA SER A 56 -1.00 21.65 -8.49
C SER A 56 -1.67 22.51 -7.40
N VAL A 57 -1.30 23.77 -7.27
CA VAL A 57 -1.98 24.75 -6.41
C VAL A 57 -3.01 25.50 -7.25
N TRP A 58 -4.25 25.55 -6.77
CA TRP A 58 -5.32 26.32 -7.38
C TRP A 58 -5.79 27.43 -6.44
N TYR A 59 -6.51 28.38 -7.02
CA TYR A 59 -6.97 29.57 -6.35
C TYR A 59 -8.36 29.94 -6.88
N LYS A 60 -9.27 30.29 -5.98
CA LYS A 60 -10.60 30.79 -6.31
C LYS A 60 -10.98 31.89 -5.32
N THR A 61 -11.62 32.95 -5.80
CA THR A 61 -12.31 33.93 -4.95
C THR A 61 -13.81 33.69 -5.03
N LEU A 62 -14.50 33.81 -3.89
CA LEU A 62 -15.96 33.80 -3.86
C LEU A 62 -16.58 35.18 -4.13
N ASP A 63 -15.76 36.24 -4.11
CA ASP A 63 -16.20 37.62 -4.26
C ASP A 63 -15.42 38.35 -5.37
N ILE A 64 -15.91 39.52 -5.76
CA ILE A 64 -15.34 40.42 -6.79
C ILE A 64 -14.23 41.33 -6.25
N TRP A 65 -13.81 41.15 -5.00
CA TRP A 65 -12.80 42.00 -4.39
C TRP A 65 -11.39 41.62 -4.79
N SER A 66 -10.58 42.66 -4.70
CA SER A 66 -9.19 42.75 -5.06
C SER A 66 -8.27 42.02 -4.08
N HIS A 67 -7.55 41.01 -4.52
CA HIS A 67 -6.46 40.41 -3.75
C HIS A 67 -5.11 40.90 -4.33
N ASN A 68 -4.23 41.39 -3.45
CA ASN A 68 -2.93 41.98 -3.84
C ASN A 68 -1.79 40.96 -3.83
N ALA A 69 -1.86 39.97 -2.94
CA ALA A 69 -0.86 38.91 -2.85
C ALA A 69 -1.44 37.62 -2.24
N ILE A 70 -0.80 36.51 -2.58
CA ILE A 70 -1.02 35.18 -2.02
C ILE A 70 0.36 34.64 -1.65
N GLU A 71 0.53 34.22 -0.39
CA GLU A 71 1.76 33.62 0.11
C GLU A 71 1.44 32.23 0.67
N LEU A 72 2.07 31.19 0.11
CA LEU A 72 1.82 29.79 0.47
C LEU A 72 3.15 29.08 0.75
N LEU A 73 3.20 28.36 1.87
CA LEU A 73 4.35 27.54 2.24
C LEU A 73 3.96 26.07 2.13
N VAL A 74 4.79 25.29 1.42
CA VAL A 74 4.62 23.83 1.29
C VAL A 74 5.81 23.14 1.96
N GLY A 75 5.52 22.39 3.03
CA GLY A 75 6.49 21.60 3.78
C GLY A 75 6.21 20.10 3.65
N TYR A 76 7.25 19.28 3.77
CA TYR A 76 7.16 17.81 3.85
C TYR A 76 8.16 17.34 4.93
N ASP A 77 7.71 16.54 5.90
CA ASP A 77 8.54 16.06 7.02
C ASP A 77 8.14 14.64 7.46
N ARG A 78 9.10 13.94 8.08
CA ARG A 78 8.96 12.63 8.69
C ARG A 78 9.25 12.60 10.19
N ALA A 79 9.97 13.58 10.73
CA ALA A 79 10.65 13.42 12.01
C ALA A 79 9.83 13.84 13.24
N THR A 80 8.89 14.79 13.14
CA THR A 80 8.07 15.18 14.31
C THR A 80 6.70 15.77 13.93
N THR A 81 5.84 15.93 14.94
CA THR A 81 4.56 16.63 14.94
C THR A 81 4.54 17.81 13.96
N SER A 82 3.53 17.85 13.09
CA SER A 82 3.29 18.95 12.15
C SER A 82 3.50 20.32 12.80
N GLY A 83 4.46 21.11 12.31
CA GLY A 83 4.81 22.40 12.90
C GLY A 83 6.16 22.97 12.44
N VAL A 84 6.54 24.10 13.04
CA VAL A 84 7.68 24.98 12.66
C VAL A 84 9.08 24.35 12.72
N SER A 85 9.18 23.10 13.19
CA SER A 85 10.43 22.32 13.27
C SER A 85 10.61 21.34 12.11
N ALA A 86 9.62 21.25 11.22
CA ALA A 86 9.61 20.30 10.10
C ALA A 86 10.73 20.60 9.10
N SER A 87 11.69 19.70 8.93
CA SER A 87 12.79 19.90 7.98
C SER A 87 12.95 18.69 7.06
N PRO A 88 12.81 18.85 5.73
CA PRO A 88 13.08 17.79 4.77
C PRO A 88 14.58 17.57 4.60
N LEU A 89 15.22 16.93 5.58
CA LEU A 89 16.67 16.69 5.56
C LEU A 89 17.06 15.28 5.10
N ASP A 90 16.09 14.39 4.91
CA ASP A 90 16.35 12.98 4.60
C ASP A 90 16.43 12.66 3.10
N GLY A 91 16.11 13.62 2.23
CA GLY A 91 16.19 13.49 0.76
C GLY A 91 15.23 12.45 0.16
N GLN A 92 14.22 12.01 0.91
CA GLN A 92 13.31 10.94 0.48
C GLN A 92 12.23 11.43 -0.49
N ILE A 93 11.93 12.74 -0.46
CA ILE A 93 11.20 13.46 -1.50
C ILE A 93 12.13 14.53 -2.05
N THR A 94 12.25 14.60 -3.39
CA THR A 94 13.01 15.68 -4.05
C THR A 94 12.16 16.41 -5.06
N GLN A 95 12.32 17.72 -5.15
CA GLN A 95 11.77 18.51 -6.24
C GLN A 95 12.54 18.24 -7.55
N LEU A 96 11.82 18.07 -8.66
CA LEU A 96 12.42 17.65 -9.93
C LEU A 96 12.84 18.78 -10.87
N SER A 97 12.21 19.96 -10.76
CA SER A 97 12.61 21.25 -11.36
C SER A 97 11.52 22.29 -11.04
N GLY A 98 11.77 23.57 -11.36
CA GLY A 98 11.00 24.72 -10.89
C GLY A 98 9.48 24.67 -11.09
N VAL A 99 8.78 25.58 -10.41
CA VAL A 99 7.33 25.75 -10.45
C VAL A 99 6.90 26.08 -11.89
N ASN A 100 6.18 25.16 -12.54
CA ASN A 100 5.72 25.34 -13.93
C ASN A 100 4.26 25.80 -13.97
N GLY A 101 4.00 26.83 -14.80
CA GLY A 101 2.66 27.32 -15.13
C GLY A 101 2.25 28.57 -14.36
N ILE A 102 2.44 29.74 -14.99
CA ILE A 102 1.75 30.96 -14.58
C ILE A 102 1.01 31.50 -15.80
N ALA A 103 -0.31 31.45 -15.73
CA ALA A 103 -1.18 32.20 -16.62
C ALA A 103 -1.72 33.42 -15.86
N PHE A 104 -1.75 34.58 -16.54
CA PHE A 104 -2.19 35.93 -16.12
C PHE A 104 -1.09 36.85 -15.53
N PRO A 105 -1.21 38.19 -15.70
CA PRO A 105 -0.08 39.11 -15.76
C PRO A 105 0.46 39.40 -14.35
N ILE A 106 1.28 38.48 -13.85
CA ILE A 106 1.89 38.54 -12.52
C ILE A 106 3.40 38.50 -12.69
N VAL A 107 4.08 39.42 -11.99
CA VAL A 107 5.54 39.44 -11.89
C VAL A 107 5.94 38.47 -10.78
N LEU A 108 6.56 37.34 -11.15
CA LEU A 108 7.24 36.46 -10.22
C LEU A 108 8.46 37.18 -9.63
N ALA A 109 8.51 37.31 -8.31
CA ALA A 109 9.78 37.38 -7.61
C ALA A 109 10.28 35.93 -7.43
N ASN A 110 11.11 35.45 -8.37
CA ASN A 110 11.80 34.17 -8.21
C ASN A 110 12.81 34.25 -7.06
N ASN A 111 12.71 33.32 -6.10
CA ASN A 111 13.83 32.48 -5.64
C ASN A 111 13.37 31.51 -4.53
N VAL A 112 13.32 30.21 -4.84
CA VAL A 112 13.50 29.13 -3.85
C VAL A 112 14.88 28.52 -4.08
N GLY A 113 15.92 29.35 -3.87
CA GLY A 113 17.12 28.83 -3.24
C GLY A 113 16.82 28.71 -1.75
N GLY A 114 17.39 27.73 -1.05
CA GLY A 114 17.33 27.66 0.41
C GLY A 114 17.85 28.97 1.02
N GLY A 115 16.96 29.92 1.21
CA GLY A 115 17.26 31.27 1.64
C GLY A 115 17.15 31.33 3.15
N SER A 116 18.30 31.44 3.81
CA SER A 116 18.36 31.86 5.20
C SER A 116 17.79 33.28 5.35
N SER A 117 16.88 33.44 6.32
CA SER A 117 16.53 34.65 7.08
C SER A 117 15.44 35.60 6.56
N ALA A 118 14.37 35.72 7.36
CA ALA A 118 13.88 37.01 7.87
C ALA A 118 13.23 36.88 9.27
N VAL A 119 13.95 37.41 10.27
CA VAL A 119 13.49 38.01 11.55
C VAL A 119 13.00 37.13 12.71
N ASP A 120 12.62 35.86 12.56
CA ASP A 120 12.34 35.01 13.75
C ASP A 120 12.64 33.52 13.53
N GLY A 121 13.95 33.20 13.48
CA GLY A 121 14.55 31.95 14.00
C GLY A 121 14.19 30.56 13.46
N SER A 122 13.03 30.28 12.86
CA SER A 122 12.65 28.86 12.69
C SER A 122 11.46 28.63 11.76
N ARG A 123 11.71 28.51 10.44
CA ARG A 123 10.75 27.87 9.50
C ARG A 123 11.48 27.18 8.35
N PRO A 124 11.78 25.87 8.43
CA PRO A 124 12.17 25.10 7.26
C PRO A 124 10.89 24.72 6.50
N TYR A 125 10.75 25.21 5.27
CA TYR A 125 9.76 24.73 4.32
C TYR A 125 10.50 24.23 3.09
N GLY A 126 9.96 23.21 2.42
CA GLY A 126 10.54 22.70 1.18
C GLY A 126 10.36 23.70 0.03
N MET A 127 9.33 24.54 0.08
CA MET A 127 9.03 25.51 -0.97
C MET A 127 8.16 26.67 -0.47
N HIS A 128 8.45 27.86 -0.99
CA HIS A 128 7.67 29.08 -0.79
C HIS A 128 7.11 29.56 -2.13
N LEU A 129 5.79 29.69 -2.20
CA LEU A 129 5.05 30.19 -3.35
C LEU A 129 4.49 31.57 -3.01
N ALA A 130 5.10 32.62 -3.55
CA ALA A 130 4.64 33.99 -3.43
C ALA A 130 4.10 34.48 -4.79
N LEU A 131 2.84 34.91 -4.80
CA LEU A 131 2.18 35.52 -5.94
C LEU A 131 1.78 36.93 -5.52
N GLY A 132 2.25 37.95 -6.24
CA GLY A 132 1.89 39.33 -5.98
C GLY A 132 1.51 40.03 -7.28
N THR A 133 0.59 40.98 -7.22
CA THR A 133 0.31 41.81 -8.39
C THR A 133 1.25 43.01 -8.42
N ALA A 134 1.71 43.36 -9.63
CA ALA A 134 2.35 44.65 -9.82
C ALA A 134 1.27 45.73 -9.84
N LEU A 135 1.43 46.76 -8.99
CA LEU A 135 0.79 48.07 -9.13
C LEU A 135 -0.77 48.07 -9.14
N GLY A 136 -1.39 47.51 -8.10
CA GLY A 136 -2.83 47.73 -7.84
C GLY A 136 -3.81 46.97 -8.76
N THR A 137 -3.30 46.04 -9.57
CA THR A 137 -4.18 45.09 -10.27
C THR A 137 -4.67 44.04 -9.29
N SER A 138 -5.96 43.73 -9.40
CA SER A 138 -6.68 42.86 -8.47
C SER A 138 -6.68 41.42 -8.98
N ILE A 139 -6.31 40.43 -8.16
CA ILE A 139 -6.49 39.02 -8.54
C ILE A 139 -7.92 38.59 -8.23
N ILE A 140 -8.78 38.55 -9.25
CA ILE A 140 -10.15 38.01 -9.14
C ILE A 140 -10.21 36.71 -9.93
N ALA A 141 -10.56 35.61 -9.26
CA ALA A 141 -10.68 34.28 -9.88
C ALA A 141 -12.00 33.64 -9.46
N THR A 142 -13.10 34.06 -10.08
CA THR A 142 -14.45 33.54 -9.76
C THR A 142 -14.61 32.06 -10.17
N THR A 143 -13.74 31.56 -11.04
CA THR A 143 -13.52 30.14 -11.32
C THR A 143 -12.17 29.69 -10.76
N PRO A 144 -12.01 28.41 -10.34
CA PRO A 144 -10.71 27.91 -9.93
C PRO A 144 -9.66 28.11 -11.03
N VAL A 145 -8.57 28.81 -10.70
CA VAL A 145 -7.40 29.01 -11.57
C VAL A 145 -6.21 28.30 -10.96
N ARG A 146 -5.46 27.54 -11.76
CA ARG A 146 -4.21 26.92 -11.34
C ARG A 146 -3.10 27.97 -11.30
N ILE A 147 -2.46 28.13 -10.15
CA ILE A 147 -1.45 29.17 -9.90
C ILE A 147 -0.03 28.62 -9.78
N ALA A 148 0.13 27.32 -9.53
CA ALA A 148 1.43 26.65 -9.52
C ALA A 148 1.27 25.15 -9.77
N THR A 149 2.28 24.51 -10.35
CA THR A 149 2.48 23.06 -10.31
C THR A 149 3.87 22.74 -9.78
N VAL A 150 3.94 21.77 -8.89
CA VAL A 150 5.11 21.41 -8.11
C VAL A 150 5.36 19.93 -8.34
N SER A 151 6.40 19.62 -9.12
CA SER A 151 6.75 18.24 -9.44
C SER A 151 7.73 17.69 -8.41
N LEU A 152 7.32 16.61 -7.76
CA LEU A 152 8.06 15.91 -6.71
C LEU A 152 8.38 14.49 -7.17
N LYS A 153 9.46 13.94 -6.62
CA LYS A 153 9.85 12.54 -6.78
C LYS A 153 9.91 11.89 -5.44
N ASN A 154 9.24 10.75 -5.29
CA ASN A 154 9.54 9.82 -4.21
C ASN A 154 10.91 9.21 -4.52
N GLN A 155 11.97 9.63 -3.85
CA GLN A 155 13.31 9.08 -4.05
C GLN A 155 13.44 7.70 -3.43
N SER A 156 12.98 7.55 -2.19
CA SER A 156 13.28 6.34 -1.44
C SER A 156 12.36 6.07 -0.27
N ILE A 157 11.18 6.72 -0.14
CA ILE A 157 10.25 6.51 0.99
C ILE A 157 10.18 5.00 1.25
N PRO A 158 10.79 4.48 2.35
CA PRO A 158 10.89 3.05 2.55
C PRO A 158 9.49 2.46 2.53
N ARG A 159 9.35 1.35 1.80
CA ARG A 159 8.08 0.66 1.57
C ARG A 159 7.33 0.47 2.89
N GLY A 160 6.10 0.99 2.95
CA GLY A 160 5.30 1.00 4.17
C GLY A 160 5.44 2.23 5.07
N GLY A 161 6.38 3.12 4.75
CA GLY A 161 6.52 4.42 5.38
C GLY A 161 5.64 5.47 4.72
N TYR A 162 5.40 6.56 5.45
CA TYR A 162 4.64 7.70 4.97
C TYR A 162 5.44 9.01 5.10
N TYR A 163 5.00 10.03 4.38
CA TYR A 163 5.41 11.43 4.50
C TYR A 163 4.18 12.28 4.71
N ASP A 164 4.19 13.12 5.74
CA ASP A 164 3.14 14.12 5.91
C ASP A 164 3.59 15.40 5.20
N MET A 165 2.76 15.86 4.27
CA MET A 165 2.91 17.12 3.57
C MET A 165 1.93 18.12 4.16
N SER A 166 2.41 19.30 4.52
CA SER A 166 1.58 20.34 5.12
C SER A 166 1.63 21.62 4.32
N ILE A 167 0.46 22.25 4.19
CA ILE A 167 0.31 23.58 3.61
C ILE A 167 0.03 24.56 4.74
N TRP A 168 0.77 25.67 4.74
CA TRP A 168 0.65 26.72 5.74
C TRP A 168 0.44 28.09 5.08
N ASN A 169 -0.42 28.89 5.68
CA ASN A 169 -0.40 30.34 5.50
C ASN A 169 0.75 30.92 6.32
N SER A 170 1.65 31.68 5.70
CA SER A 170 2.80 32.30 6.38
C SER A 170 2.38 33.27 7.48
N GLY A 171 1.21 33.92 7.36
CA GLY A 171 0.82 35.03 8.21
C GLY A 171 1.75 36.23 8.00
N SER A 172 1.16 37.38 7.68
CA SER A 172 1.82 38.63 7.30
C SER A 172 3.02 39.02 8.19
N GLY A 173 4.24 38.96 7.63
CA GLY A 173 5.44 39.55 8.20
C GLY A 173 6.15 40.54 7.26
N SER A 174 5.69 40.72 6.02
CA SER A 174 6.31 41.62 5.05
C SER A 174 5.59 42.96 5.02
N ALA A 175 6.32 44.05 5.26
CA ALA A 175 5.81 45.43 5.28
C ALA A 175 5.20 45.94 3.94
N TRP A 176 5.08 45.07 2.93
CA TRP A 176 4.47 45.33 1.63
C TRP A 176 3.19 44.52 1.38
N THR A 177 2.82 43.61 2.30
CA THR A 177 1.46 43.09 2.38
C THR A 177 0.71 43.96 3.38
N THR A 178 -0.17 44.82 2.87
CA THR A 178 -0.98 45.71 3.69
C THR A 178 -1.85 44.88 4.65
N PHE A 179 -1.46 44.80 5.93
CA PHE A 179 -2.29 44.97 7.13
C PHE A 179 -1.38 44.86 8.36
N THR A 180 -0.87 46.00 8.81
CA THR A 180 -0.34 46.16 10.17
C THR A 180 -1.10 47.31 10.82
N SER A 181 -2.10 47.01 11.64
CA SER A 181 -2.33 47.74 12.89
C SER A 181 -3.16 46.91 13.88
N MET A 182 -2.50 46.59 15.01
CA MET A 182 -3.03 46.49 16.36
C MET A 182 -4.23 45.56 16.64
N PHE A 183 -3.99 44.36 17.16
CA PHE A 183 -4.14 44.06 18.60
C PHE A 183 -3.76 42.60 18.90
N ASP A 184 -3.03 42.44 19.99
CA ASP A 184 -2.70 41.20 20.69
C ASP A 184 -3.96 40.60 21.36
N VAL A 185 -3.93 39.29 21.63
CA VAL A 185 -4.86 38.50 22.47
C VAL A 185 -6.17 38.00 21.81
N LEU A 186 -6.10 36.87 21.06
CA LEU A 186 -6.81 35.58 21.31
C LEU A 186 -6.92 34.68 20.05
N ARG A 187 -6.26 33.52 20.14
CA ARG A 187 -6.41 32.26 19.36
C ARG A 187 -5.93 32.23 17.90
N ARG A 188 -4.66 31.78 17.81
CA ARG A 188 -4.13 30.89 16.77
C ARG A 188 -5.04 29.68 16.56
N ASP A 189 -5.74 29.62 15.44
CA ASP A 189 -6.10 28.34 14.82
C ASP A 189 -5.59 28.39 13.38
N SER A 190 -4.36 27.90 13.19
CA SER A 190 -3.74 27.76 11.88
C SER A 190 -4.56 26.74 11.09
N ALA A 191 -5.28 27.17 10.05
CA ALA A 191 -5.85 26.23 9.09
C ALA A 191 -4.69 25.59 8.33
N TYR A 192 -4.39 24.33 8.63
CA TYR A 192 -3.44 23.51 7.88
C TYR A 192 -4.17 22.31 7.28
N ALA A 193 -3.81 21.94 6.05
CA ALA A 193 -4.18 20.65 5.48
C ALA A 193 -2.94 19.76 5.49
N THR A 194 -3.13 18.50 5.89
CA THR A 194 -2.07 17.47 5.84
C THR A 194 -2.43 16.44 4.78
N LEU A 195 -1.51 16.19 3.84
CA LEU A 195 -1.59 15.09 2.89
C LEU A 195 -0.57 14.04 3.28
N ARG A 196 -1.02 12.81 3.47
CA ARG A 196 -0.10 11.70 3.69
C ARG A 196 0.31 11.06 2.38
N VAL A 197 1.57 11.20 1.98
CA VAL A 197 2.18 10.43 0.90
C VAL A 197 2.59 9.08 1.49
N ASN A 198 1.81 8.06 1.23
CA ASN A 198 2.20 6.70 1.53
C ASN A 198 3.14 6.22 0.42
N SER A 199 4.29 5.66 0.76
CA SER A 199 4.78 4.56 -0.09
C SER A 199 3.72 3.47 0.03
N GLY A 200 3.26 2.88 -1.08
CA GLY A 200 2.13 1.95 -1.11
C GLY A 200 2.02 1.13 0.18
N SER A 201 0.86 1.23 0.84
CA SER A 201 0.64 0.76 2.21
C SER A 201 1.27 -0.60 2.45
N SER A 202 1.93 -0.76 3.60
CA SER A 202 2.52 -2.03 4.03
C SER A 202 1.50 -3.15 3.92
N ALA A 203 1.63 -3.91 2.86
CA ALA A 203 1.02 -5.20 2.65
C ALA A 203 1.11 -6.13 3.88
N SER A 204 2.12 -5.94 4.73
CA SER A 204 2.39 -6.79 5.89
C SER A 204 1.32 -6.70 6.98
N SER A 205 0.68 -5.54 7.19
CA SER A 205 -0.49 -5.45 8.09
C SER A 205 -1.77 -5.90 7.40
N ALA A 206 -1.83 -5.84 6.06
CA ALA A 206 -3.04 -6.14 5.34
C ALA A 206 -3.40 -7.64 5.39
N ILE A 207 -2.51 -8.54 4.98
CA ILE A 207 -2.82 -9.99 5.00
C ILE A 207 -3.00 -10.50 6.44
N ALA A 208 -2.16 -10.04 7.38
CA ALA A 208 -2.28 -10.40 8.79
C ALA A 208 -3.64 -9.98 9.39
N ALA A 209 -4.08 -8.74 9.12
CA ALA A 209 -5.38 -8.26 9.55
C ALA A 209 -6.52 -9.06 8.89
N LEU A 210 -6.41 -9.40 7.60
CA LEU A 210 -7.39 -10.24 6.92
C LEU A 210 -7.54 -11.60 7.61
N LYS A 211 -6.45 -12.26 7.99
CA LYS A 211 -6.55 -13.55 8.69
C LYS A 211 -7.31 -13.47 10.02
N SER A 212 -7.43 -12.29 10.62
CA SER A 212 -8.21 -12.04 11.84
C SER A 212 -9.63 -11.51 11.58
N ALA A 213 -9.96 -11.13 10.35
CA ALA A 213 -11.26 -10.60 9.98
C ALA A 213 -12.27 -11.73 9.75
N ASN A 214 -13.57 -11.41 9.88
CA ASN A 214 -14.66 -12.36 9.64
C ASN A 214 -14.80 -12.71 8.15
N ASP A 215 -15.46 -13.83 7.85
CA ASP A 215 -15.92 -14.13 6.49
C ASP A 215 -16.81 -13.00 5.94
N ASN A 216 -16.79 -12.83 4.62
CA ASN A 216 -17.46 -11.76 3.87
C ASN A 216 -16.96 -10.35 4.17
N THR A 217 -15.83 -10.20 4.87
CA THR A 217 -15.15 -8.89 4.98
C THR A 217 -14.66 -8.47 3.59
N PRO A 218 -15.01 -7.26 3.10
CA PRO A 218 -14.49 -6.74 1.84
C PRO A 218 -12.97 -6.58 1.91
N VAL A 219 -12.28 -7.01 0.85
CA VAL A 219 -10.82 -7.01 0.75
C VAL A 219 -10.36 -5.96 -0.24
N ASN A 220 -9.51 -5.06 0.24
CA ASN A 220 -8.73 -4.12 -0.57
C ASN A 220 -7.27 -4.19 -0.13
N ILE A 221 -6.43 -4.85 -0.92
CA ILE A 221 -4.99 -5.00 -0.65
C ILE A 221 -4.20 -4.70 -1.91
N TYR A 222 -3.03 -4.07 -1.74
CA TYR A 222 -2.28 -3.48 -2.83
C TYR A 222 -0.82 -3.87 -2.76
N GLY A 223 -0.20 -4.15 -3.89
CA GLY A 223 1.23 -4.40 -4.00
C GLY A 223 1.67 -5.77 -3.46
N MET A 224 0.79 -6.78 -3.44
CA MET A 224 1.18 -8.13 -3.04
C MET A 224 1.99 -8.80 -4.15
N VAL A 225 2.92 -9.68 -3.78
CA VAL A 225 3.72 -10.44 -4.75
C VAL A 225 3.10 -11.82 -4.95
N VAL A 226 2.82 -12.21 -6.19
CA VAL A 226 2.39 -13.57 -6.51
C VAL A 226 3.55 -14.53 -6.24
N SER A 227 3.35 -15.49 -5.34
CA SER A 227 4.39 -16.45 -4.95
C SER A 227 4.30 -17.79 -5.68
N ALA A 228 3.08 -18.18 -6.06
CA ALA A 228 2.83 -19.38 -6.84
C ALA A 228 1.47 -19.33 -7.51
N GLU A 229 1.35 -19.95 -8.67
CA GLU A 229 0.09 -20.31 -9.31
C GLU A 229 -0.13 -21.82 -9.20
N PHE A 230 -1.37 -22.24 -9.00
CA PHE A 230 -1.77 -23.65 -8.95
C PHE A 230 -3.26 -23.81 -9.31
N ARG A 231 -3.72 -25.05 -9.43
CA ARG A 231 -5.14 -25.34 -9.70
C ARG A 231 -5.78 -26.07 -8.54
N ASP A 232 -7.00 -25.69 -8.24
CA ASP A 232 -7.83 -26.28 -7.20
C ASP A 232 -9.08 -26.89 -7.83
N SER A 233 -9.66 -27.89 -7.16
CA SER A 233 -11.01 -28.40 -7.44
C SER A 233 -12.10 -27.32 -7.35
N TYR A 234 -11.84 -26.22 -6.65
CA TYR A 234 -12.81 -25.13 -6.43
C TYR A 234 -12.72 -23.99 -7.44
N GLY A 235 -11.72 -23.96 -8.34
CA GLY A 235 -11.58 -22.88 -9.30
C GLY A 235 -10.66 -23.20 -10.49
N PRO A 236 -10.91 -22.62 -11.68
CA PRO A 236 -10.06 -22.81 -12.86
C PRO A 236 -8.58 -22.52 -12.60
N VAL A 237 -8.30 -21.50 -11.78
CA VAL A 237 -6.97 -21.03 -11.37
C VAL A 237 -7.05 -20.60 -9.90
N SER A 238 -5.97 -20.81 -9.16
CA SER A 238 -5.75 -20.24 -7.83
C SER A 238 -4.29 -19.83 -7.73
N PHE A 239 -4.00 -18.83 -6.95
CA PHE A 239 -2.62 -18.42 -6.72
C PHE A 239 -2.43 -18.02 -5.27
N ALA A 240 -1.19 -18.01 -4.81
CA ALA A 240 -0.84 -17.44 -3.53
C ALA A 240 -0.15 -16.10 -3.74
N ILE A 241 -0.44 -15.19 -2.83
CA ILE A 241 0.25 -13.92 -2.74
C ILE A 241 0.90 -13.80 -1.37
N GLU A 242 2.07 -13.18 -1.34
CA GLU A 242 2.79 -12.85 -0.13
C GLU A 242 2.91 -11.34 0.01
N ASP A 243 2.90 -10.89 1.26
CA ASP A 243 3.46 -9.60 1.59
C ASP A 243 4.91 -9.55 1.07
N PRO A 244 5.38 -8.45 0.48
CA PRO A 244 6.77 -8.24 0.07
C PRO A 244 7.81 -8.47 1.16
N GLY A 245 7.47 -8.17 2.43
CA GLY A 245 8.30 -8.51 3.59
C GLY A 245 8.27 -9.99 3.97
N ARG A 246 7.41 -10.77 3.29
CA ARG A 246 7.21 -12.21 3.45
C ARG A 246 6.81 -12.65 4.85
N MET A 247 6.14 -11.75 5.57
CA MET A 247 5.66 -12.03 6.92
C MET A 247 4.38 -12.86 6.93
N CYS A 248 3.59 -12.75 5.85
CA CYS A 248 2.31 -13.43 5.70
C CYS A 248 2.04 -13.71 4.22
N GLY A 249 1.29 -14.77 3.96
CA GLY A 249 0.73 -15.05 2.65
C GLY A 249 -0.71 -15.52 2.77
N ILE A 250 -1.43 -15.47 1.66
CA ILE A 250 -2.81 -15.89 1.56
C ILE A 250 -3.09 -16.46 0.16
N ARG A 251 -3.95 -17.46 0.10
CA ARG A 251 -4.46 -17.99 -1.16
C ARG A 251 -5.53 -17.08 -1.73
N VAL A 252 -5.55 -16.95 -3.05
CA VAL A 252 -6.55 -16.24 -3.83
C VAL A 252 -7.18 -17.22 -4.80
N ILE A 253 -8.52 -17.32 -4.75
CA ILE A 253 -9.31 -17.98 -5.78
C ILE A 253 -9.70 -16.92 -6.79
N SER A 254 -9.27 -17.07 -8.04
CA SER A 254 -9.59 -16.14 -9.13
C SER A 254 -9.30 -16.78 -10.48
N ASN A 255 -9.96 -16.28 -11.54
CA ASN A 255 -9.67 -16.68 -12.93
C ASN A 255 -8.63 -15.81 -13.61
N THR A 256 -8.11 -14.79 -12.93
CA THR A 256 -7.08 -13.90 -13.46
C THR A 256 -5.77 -14.66 -13.62
N ALA A 257 -5.22 -14.64 -14.83
CA ALA A 257 -3.90 -15.22 -15.11
C ALA A 257 -2.81 -14.38 -14.43
N VAL A 258 -1.89 -15.04 -13.74
CA VAL A 258 -0.78 -14.42 -13.02
C VAL A 258 0.47 -15.30 -13.16
N ASN A 259 1.65 -14.70 -13.03
CA ASN A 259 2.91 -15.43 -12.95
C ASN A 259 3.58 -15.18 -11.59
N PRO A 260 4.33 -16.14 -11.03
CA PRO A 260 5.18 -15.89 -9.88
C PRO A 260 6.09 -14.68 -10.10
N GLY A 261 6.07 -13.73 -9.16
CA GLY A 261 6.78 -12.46 -9.24
C GLY A 261 5.95 -11.27 -9.72
N ASP A 262 4.77 -11.50 -10.32
CA ASP A 262 3.84 -10.41 -10.62
C ASP A 262 3.41 -9.69 -9.34
N ILE A 263 3.21 -8.37 -9.45
CA ILE A 263 2.59 -7.59 -8.39
C ILE A 263 1.10 -7.52 -8.65
N VAL A 264 0.28 -7.68 -7.62
CA VAL A 264 -1.18 -7.61 -7.74
C VAL A 264 -1.81 -6.69 -6.72
N ASP A 265 -2.85 -6.01 -7.18
CA ASP A 265 -3.82 -5.32 -6.35
C ASP A 265 -5.13 -6.08 -6.41
N ILE A 266 -5.73 -6.33 -5.24
CA ILE A 266 -7.03 -6.97 -5.12
C ILE A 266 -8.00 -5.99 -4.50
N THR A 267 -9.07 -5.68 -5.21
CA THR A 267 -10.07 -4.68 -4.79
C THR A 267 -11.48 -5.25 -4.84
N ASN A 268 -12.29 -4.91 -3.83
CA ASN A 268 -13.68 -5.34 -3.70
C ASN A 268 -13.90 -6.86 -3.68
N ALA A 269 -12.86 -7.65 -3.38
CA ALA A 269 -12.97 -9.10 -3.22
C ALA A 269 -13.55 -9.47 -1.84
N ASN A 270 -13.87 -10.74 -1.63
CA ASN A 270 -14.40 -11.22 -0.35
C ASN A 270 -13.41 -12.14 0.35
N LEU A 271 -13.27 -11.96 1.66
CA LEU A 271 -12.56 -12.92 2.49
C LEU A 271 -13.48 -14.10 2.84
N THR A 272 -13.00 -15.34 2.70
CA THR A 272 -13.80 -16.54 3.01
C THR A 272 -12.95 -17.67 3.60
N THR A 273 -13.61 -18.67 4.19
CA THR A 273 -12.96 -19.85 4.76
C THR A 273 -13.43 -21.10 4.02
N ILE A 274 -12.54 -21.78 3.31
CA ILE A 274 -12.85 -23.04 2.62
C ILE A 274 -11.92 -24.13 3.14
N GLY A 275 -12.48 -25.25 3.57
CA GLY A 275 -11.69 -26.39 4.04
C GLY A 275 -10.76 -26.06 5.22
N GLY A 276 -11.15 -25.10 6.06
CA GLY A 276 -10.35 -24.63 7.20
C GLY A 276 -9.25 -23.62 6.85
N GLU A 277 -9.09 -23.24 5.57
CA GLU A 277 -8.12 -22.24 5.12
C GLU A 277 -8.79 -20.88 4.92
N ARG A 278 -8.19 -19.80 5.48
CA ARG A 278 -8.55 -18.42 5.16
C ARG A 278 -8.00 -18.06 3.78
N LEU A 279 -8.86 -17.58 2.88
CA LEU A 279 -8.48 -17.20 1.53
C LEU A 279 -9.31 -16.01 1.01
N ILE A 280 -8.85 -15.40 -0.07
CA ILE A 280 -9.55 -14.34 -0.78
C ILE A 280 -10.28 -14.96 -1.97
N ASP A 281 -11.58 -14.74 -2.07
CA ASP A 281 -12.40 -15.07 -3.23
C ASP A 281 -12.58 -13.81 -4.08
N ALA A 282 -11.89 -13.78 -5.23
CA ALA A 282 -11.81 -12.63 -6.12
C ALA A 282 -12.34 -12.98 -7.52
N VAL A 283 -13.51 -12.45 -7.87
CA VAL A 283 -14.13 -12.64 -9.19
C VAL A 283 -13.39 -11.84 -10.28
N SER A 284 -13.76 -12.07 -11.54
CA SER A 284 -13.16 -11.36 -12.68
C SER A 284 -13.26 -9.84 -12.52
N GLY A 285 -12.17 -9.13 -12.78
CA GLY A 285 -12.07 -7.67 -12.63
C GLY A 285 -11.72 -7.16 -11.23
N GLN A 286 -11.56 -8.05 -10.25
CA GLN A 286 -11.16 -7.67 -8.89
C GLN A 286 -9.65 -7.80 -8.63
N VAL A 287 -8.90 -8.37 -9.58
CA VAL A 287 -7.45 -8.54 -9.50
C VAL A 287 -6.82 -7.73 -10.63
N ASN A 288 -6.07 -6.70 -10.28
CA ASN A 288 -5.24 -5.95 -11.21
C ASN A 288 -3.81 -6.51 -11.15
N VAL A 289 -3.26 -6.88 -12.30
CA VAL A 289 -1.93 -7.51 -12.40
C VAL A 289 -0.95 -6.52 -13.02
N TYR A 290 0.19 -6.35 -12.37
CA TYR A 290 1.32 -5.54 -12.83
C TYR A 290 2.48 -6.48 -13.16
N SER A 291 2.47 -6.99 -14.39
CA SER A 291 3.44 -7.97 -14.86
C SER A 291 4.87 -7.44 -14.81
N GLY A 292 5.81 -8.29 -14.37
CA GLY A 292 7.24 -7.93 -14.28
C GLY A 292 7.58 -6.89 -13.21
N GLY A 293 6.62 -6.52 -12.35
CA GLY A 293 6.81 -5.53 -11.29
C GLY A 293 7.58 -6.04 -10.05
N GLY A 294 7.82 -7.35 -9.93
CA GLY A 294 8.42 -7.96 -8.74
C GLY A 294 9.38 -9.12 -9.02
N THR A 295 10.03 -9.59 -7.96
CA THR A 295 10.83 -10.82 -7.97
C THR A 295 10.04 -11.91 -7.26
N ALA A 296 9.90 -13.08 -7.89
CA ALA A 296 9.25 -14.22 -7.27
C ALA A 296 9.92 -14.57 -5.92
N PRO A 297 9.14 -14.70 -4.83
CA PRO A 297 9.66 -15.08 -3.53
C PRO A 297 10.44 -16.41 -3.58
N LYS A 298 11.59 -16.47 -2.90
CA LYS A 298 12.33 -17.74 -2.72
C LYS A 298 11.66 -18.58 -1.64
N PRO A 299 11.42 -19.88 -1.82
CA PRO A 299 10.71 -20.68 -0.81
C PRO A 299 11.45 -20.72 0.53
N PHE A 300 10.72 -20.69 1.65
CA PHE A 300 11.31 -20.94 2.97
C PHE A 300 11.51 -22.45 3.18
N ALA A 301 12.74 -22.87 3.48
CA ALA A 301 13.00 -24.23 3.90
C ALA A 301 12.47 -24.45 5.31
N VAL A 302 11.52 -25.37 5.49
CA VAL A 302 10.90 -25.68 6.78
C VAL A 302 10.85 -27.19 7.00
N SER A 303 11.10 -27.63 8.24
CA SER A 303 10.85 -29.02 8.63
C SER A 303 9.35 -29.28 8.75
N GLY A 304 8.95 -30.54 8.70
CA GLY A 304 7.57 -30.94 8.89
C GLY A 304 7.02 -30.40 10.21
N ARG A 305 7.74 -30.60 11.30
CA ARG A 305 7.35 -30.14 12.66
C ARG A 305 7.18 -28.62 12.77
N SER A 306 8.03 -27.85 12.11
CA SER A 306 7.99 -26.37 12.17
C SER A 306 7.03 -25.76 11.15
N SER A 307 6.47 -26.56 10.25
CA SER A 307 5.57 -26.08 9.21
C SER A 307 4.12 -25.98 9.70
N GLY A 308 3.32 -25.13 9.07
CA GLY A 308 1.90 -24.97 9.38
C GLY A 308 1.62 -24.05 10.57
N GLY A 309 2.17 -24.40 11.74
CA GLY A 309 2.14 -23.59 12.95
C GLY A 309 0.85 -23.61 13.75
N GLY A 310 0.81 -22.75 14.77
CA GLY A 310 -0.36 -22.52 15.61
C GLY A 310 -1.46 -21.70 14.93
N ALA A 311 -2.49 -21.36 15.70
CA ALA A 311 -3.58 -20.50 15.22
C ALA A 311 -3.06 -19.08 14.94
N PHE A 312 -3.62 -18.42 13.93
CA PHE A 312 -3.31 -17.03 13.60
C PHE A 312 -4.55 -16.28 13.15
N GLY A 313 -5.07 -15.42 14.01
CA GLY A 313 -6.40 -14.84 13.81
C GLY A 313 -7.47 -15.93 13.80
N MET A 314 -8.32 -15.92 12.77
CA MET A 314 -9.34 -16.94 12.50
C MET A 314 -8.80 -18.15 11.72
N GLN A 315 -7.53 -18.14 11.31
CA GLN A 315 -6.87 -19.33 10.77
C GLN A 315 -6.58 -20.29 11.92
N GLY A 316 -7.32 -21.41 11.98
CA GLY A 316 -7.12 -22.43 13.02
C GLY A 316 -5.72 -23.05 12.96
N ALA A 317 -5.22 -23.49 14.12
CA ALA A 317 -3.96 -24.24 14.22
C ALA A 317 -4.02 -25.52 13.38
N LEU A 318 -2.87 -25.99 12.93
CA LEU A 318 -2.78 -27.26 12.20
C LEU A 318 -2.48 -28.40 13.17
N VAL A 319 -2.94 -29.61 12.88
CA VAL A 319 -2.71 -30.77 13.73
C VAL A 319 -1.33 -31.38 13.48
N SER A 320 -0.57 -31.67 14.52
CA SER A 320 0.69 -32.43 14.44
C SER A 320 0.45 -33.93 14.53
N THR A 321 -0.44 -34.35 15.43
CA THR A 321 -0.89 -35.73 15.55
C THR A 321 -2.39 -35.73 15.83
N ALA A 322 -3.17 -36.12 14.84
CA ALA A 322 -4.62 -36.12 14.96
C ALA A 322 -5.13 -37.20 15.93
N PRO A 323 -6.23 -36.93 16.66
CA PRO A 323 -6.97 -35.66 16.67
C PRO A 323 -6.45 -34.61 17.68
N ASP A 324 -5.58 -35.01 18.61
CA ASP A 324 -5.46 -34.30 19.89
C ASP A 324 -4.25 -33.36 20.02
N ILE A 325 -3.23 -33.51 19.18
CA ILE A 325 -1.99 -32.73 19.30
C ILE A 325 -1.95 -31.67 18.21
N MET A 326 -2.30 -30.44 18.58
CA MET A 326 -2.19 -29.27 17.70
C MET A 326 -0.74 -28.76 17.63
N SER A 327 -0.38 -28.23 16.46
CA SER A 327 0.88 -27.54 16.23
C SER A 327 0.90 -26.20 16.94
N SER A 328 2.07 -25.78 17.37
CA SER A 328 2.35 -24.47 17.94
C SER A 328 3.35 -23.70 17.06
N GLY A 329 3.61 -22.43 17.39
CA GLY A 329 4.59 -21.59 16.71
C GLY A 329 4.01 -20.80 15.53
N LEU A 330 4.91 -20.25 14.70
CA LEU A 330 4.56 -19.34 13.61
C LEU A 330 3.71 -20.03 12.54
N ASN A 331 2.61 -19.39 12.15
CA ASN A 331 1.69 -19.90 11.14
C ASN A 331 2.23 -19.65 9.74
N SER A 332 2.62 -20.70 9.03
CA SER A 332 3.19 -20.59 7.68
C SER A 332 2.16 -20.76 6.56
N VAL A 333 0.86 -20.85 6.88
CA VAL A 333 -0.21 -21.03 5.87
C VAL A 333 -0.24 -19.82 4.93
N GLY A 334 -0.33 -20.09 3.63
CA GLY A 334 -0.29 -19.12 2.54
C GLY A 334 1.12 -18.73 2.07
N LEU A 335 2.19 -19.17 2.75
CA LEU A 335 3.57 -18.89 2.33
C LEU A 335 4.10 -19.96 1.36
N LEU A 336 4.97 -19.53 0.44
CA LEU A 336 5.79 -20.42 -0.37
C LEU A 336 6.89 -21.04 0.48
N VAL A 337 6.83 -22.36 0.59
CA VAL A 337 7.73 -23.16 1.42
C VAL A 337 8.39 -24.26 0.60
N ARG A 338 9.45 -24.81 1.16
CA ARG A 338 10.15 -26.00 0.71
C ARG A 338 10.27 -26.97 1.86
N ILE A 339 9.82 -28.20 1.64
CA ILE A 339 9.99 -29.33 2.54
C ILE A 339 10.82 -30.42 1.84
N TRP A 340 11.32 -31.38 2.62
CA TRP A 340 12.06 -32.53 2.11
C TRP A 340 11.67 -33.77 2.89
N GLY A 341 11.97 -34.94 2.36
CA GLY A 341 11.73 -36.19 3.10
C GLY A 341 11.52 -37.39 2.20
N LYS A 342 11.17 -38.50 2.85
CA LYS A 342 10.84 -39.77 2.19
C LYS A 342 9.37 -39.75 1.78
N VAL A 343 9.07 -40.21 0.57
CA VAL A 343 7.70 -40.40 0.10
C VAL A 343 7.10 -41.63 0.79
N THR A 344 6.14 -41.44 1.68
CA THR A 344 5.54 -42.53 2.48
C THR A 344 4.32 -43.15 1.80
N TYR A 345 3.66 -42.41 0.92
CA TYR A 345 2.46 -42.85 0.22
C TYR A 345 2.27 -42.11 -1.09
N VAL A 346 1.67 -42.79 -2.08
CA VAL A 346 1.32 -42.22 -3.38
C VAL A 346 -0.07 -42.73 -3.76
N ARG A 347 -0.96 -41.82 -4.14
CA ARG A 347 -2.23 -42.13 -4.80
C ARG A 347 -2.24 -41.48 -6.16
N ASN A 348 -2.21 -42.30 -7.20
CA ASN A 348 -2.37 -41.85 -8.57
C ASN A 348 -3.79 -42.17 -9.04
N THR A 349 -4.58 -41.13 -9.33
CA THR A 349 -5.93 -41.27 -9.90
C THR A 349 -6.00 -40.81 -11.35
N GLY A 350 -4.87 -40.38 -11.94
CA GLY A 350 -4.82 -39.78 -13.27
C GLY A 350 -5.53 -38.42 -13.39
N ASN A 351 -5.99 -37.85 -12.27
CA ASN A 351 -6.73 -36.60 -12.23
C ASN A 351 -6.40 -35.78 -10.97
N TYR A 352 -7.20 -34.75 -10.70
CA TYR A 352 -7.10 -33.87 -9.54
C TYR A 352 -7.12 -34.57 -8.18
N GLY A 353 -7.54 -35.83 -8.09
CA GLY A 353 -7.48 -36.64 -6.88
C GLY A 353 -6.10 -37.24 -6.56
N SER A 354 -5.09 -37.01 -7.42
CA SER A 354 -3.74 -37.53 -7.23
C SER A 354 -3.01 -36.76 -6.13
N TYR A 355 -2.29 -37.47 -5.25
CA TYR A 355 -1.48 -36.87 -4.20
C TYR A 355 -0.41 -37.85 -3.69
N PHE A 356 0.53 -37.35 -2.91
CA PHE A 356 1.53 -38.16 -2.20
C PHE A 356 1.81 -37.56 -0.82
N TYR A 357 2.44 -38.32 0.07
CA TYR A 357 2.87 -37.85 1.39
C TYR A 357 4.39 -37.82 1.47
N VAL A 358 4.94 -36.80 2.13
CA VAL A 358 6.38 -36.66 2.39
C VAL A 358 6.62 -36.53 3.88
N ASP A 359 7.49 -37.39 4.42
CA ASP A 359 7.89 -37.38 5.83
C ASP A 359 9.40 -37.13 5.97
N ASP A 360 9.76 -36.09 6.70
CA ASP A 360 11.15 -35.77 7.07
C ASP A 360 11.61 -36.49 8.35
N GLY A 361 10.80 -37.43 8.86
CA GLY A 361 11.00 -38.13 10.13
C GLY A 361 10.33 -37.43 11.31
N SER A 362 9.57 -36.34 11.07
CA SER A 362 8.81 -35.66 12.12
C SER A 362 7.61 -36.47 12.62
N GLY A 363 7.15 -37.47 11.86
CA GLY A 363 6.07 -38.37 12.26
C GLY A 363 4.69 -37.70 12.32
N LEU A 364 4.50 -36.65 11.51
CA LEU A 364 3.21 -35.94 11.44
C LEU A 364 2.09 -36.87 10.99
N ASN A 365 0.91 -36.74 11.61
CA ASN A 365 -0.26 -37.55 11.28
C ASN A 365 -1.51 -36.66 11.23
N ASP A 366 -2.15 -36.61 10.06
CA ASP A 366 -3.37 -35.85 9.80
C ASP A 366 -4.67 -36.63 10.07
N GLY A 367 -4.56 -37.83 10.63
CA GLY A 367 -5.68 -38.75 10.90
C GLY A 367 -5.88 -39.81 9.81
N SER A 368 -5.17 -39.71 8.69
CA SER A 368 -5.22 -40.71 7.62
C SER A 368 -4.49 -42.01 7.95
N GLY A 369 -3.65 -42.02 8.99
CA GLY A 369 -2.74 -43.12 9.30
C GLY A 369 -1.48 -43.17 8.41
N ILE A 370 -1.29 -42.17 7.54
CA ILE A 370 -0.10 -42.02 6.69
C ILE A 370 0.79 -40.94 7.31
N ALA A 371 2.05 -41.27 7.55
CA ALA A 371 3.02 -40.32 8.10
C ALA A 371 3.43 -39.26 7.06
N GLY A 372 3.51 -37.99 7.49
CA GLY A 372 4.06 -36.88 6.71
C GLY A 372 3.03 -35.83 6.30
N ILE A 373 3.41 -34.98 5.35
CA ILE A 373 2.59 -33.89 4.82
C ILE A 373 2.03 -34.28 3.45
N LYS A 374 0.71 -34.14 3.29
CA LYS A 374 0.02 -34.36 2.02
C LYS A 374 0.39 -33.29 1.00
N CYS A 375 0.92 -33.71 -0.14
CA CYS A 375 1.34 -32.87 -1.25
C CYS A 375 0.45 -33.16 -2.46
N ARG A 376 -0.22 -32.13 -2.99
CA ARG A 376 -1.02 -32.24 -4.22
C ARG A 376 -0.31 -31.55 -5.39
N PRO A 377 -0.12 -32.26 -6.52
CA PRO A 377 0.33 -31.68 -7.77
C PRO A 377 -0.49 -30.45 -8.21
N SER A 378 0.16 -29.44 -8.79
CA SER A 378 -0.54 -28.40 -9.54
C SER A 378 -1.20 -29.04 -10.78
N GLY A 379 -2.53 -29.04 -10.84
CA GLY A 379 -3.27 -29.69 -11.92
C GLY A 379 -3.29 -28.94 -13.25
N SER A 380 -2.28 -28.14 -13.60
CA SER A 380 -2.26 -27.27 -14.79
C SER A 380 -2.13 -27.99 -16.14
N GLY A 381 -2.49 -29.26 -16.23
CA GLY A 381 -2.47 -30.04 -17.48
C GLY A 381 -1.25 -30.94 -17.63
N ALA A 382 -0.25 -30.80 -16.76
CA ALA A 382 0.75 -31.81 -16.49
C ALA A 382 0.87 -31.92 -14.97
N ILE A 383 0.38 -33.03 -14.40
CA ILE A 383 0.93 -33.50 -13.11
C ILE A 383 2.46 -33.46 -13.31
N PRO A 384 3.26 -32.88 -12.40
CA PRO A 384 4.71 -32.91 -12.51
C PRO A 384 5.15 -34.31 -12.92
N ASP A 385 6.00 -34.38 -13.95
CA ASP A 385 6.63 -35.57 -14.53
C ASP A 385 6.57 -36.80 -13.62
N ALA A 386 5.48 -37.58 -13.71
CA ALA A 386 5.14 -38.65 -12.79
C ALA A 386 5.11 -38.26 -11.29
N LEU A 387 4.10 -38.76 -10.56
CA LEU A 387 4.17 -38.70 -9.09
C LEU A 387 5.46 -39.38 -8.62
N PRO A 388 6.11 -38.87 -7.56
CA PRO A 388 7.32 -39.49 -7.07
C PRO A 388 7.02 -40.91 -6.59
N VAL A 389 8.01 -41.80 -6.69
CA VAL A 389 7.85 -43.19 -6.29
C VAL A 389 7.83 -43.28 -4.78
N LYS A 390 6.97 -44.13 -4.21
CA LYS A 390 7.02 -44.47 -2.79
C LYS A 390 8.45 -44.89 -2.41
N ASP A 391 8.87 -44.52 -1.21
CA ASP A 391 10.19 -44.75 -0.63
C ASP A 391 11.35 -43.93 -1.24
N SER A 392 11.10 -43.09 -2.26
CA SER A 392 12.10 -42.14 -2.74
C SER A 392 12.23 -40.91 -1.84
N TYR A 393 13.39 -40.24 -1.88
CA TYR A 393 13.60 -38.95 -1.22
C TYR A 393 13.36 -37.81 -2.20
N VAL A 394 12.62 -36.80 -1.76
CA VAL A 394 12.23 -35.65 -2.58
C VAL A 394 12.40 -34.34 -1.82
N VAL A 395 12.58 -33.27 -2.58
CA VAL A 395 12.38 -31.89 -2.15
C VAL A 395 11.13 -31.37 -2.83
N VAL A 396 10.16 -30.88 -2.05
CA VAL A 396 8.90 -30.35 -2.55
C VAL A 396 8.87 -28.85 -2.30
N THR A 397 8.60 -28.08 -3.35
CA THR A 397 8.29 -26.65 -3.24
C THR A 397 6.81 -26.44 -3.50
N GLY A 398 6.17 -25.57 -2.72
CA GLY A 398 4.77 -25.26 -2.87
C GLY A 398 4.24 -24.31 -1.81
N VAL A 399 2.95 -24.02 -1.86
CA VAL A 399 2.29 -23.15 -0.88
C VAL A 399 1.74 -24.00 0.25
N MET A 400 2.06 -23.64 1.49
CA MET A 400 1.45 -24.27 2.66
C MET A 400 -0.03 -23.88 2.72
N GLY A 401 -0.92 -24.84 2.65
CA GLY A 401 -2.37 -24.68 2.80
C GLY A 401 -2.91 -25.46 3.98
N VAL A 402 -4.23 -25.51 4.05
CA VAL A 402 -4.97 -26.32 5.03
C VAL A 402 -5.85 -27.31 4.29
N HIS A 403 -5.83 -28.55 4.74
CA HIS A 403 -6.80 -29.56 4.34
C HIS A 403 -7.60 -29.99 5.57
N ARG A 404 -8.90 -29.68 5.59
CA ARG A 404 -9.79 -30.19 6.63
C ARG A 404 -10.28 -31.59 6.27
N GLY A 405 -9.62 -32.60 6.82
CA GLY A 405 -9.98 -34.01 6.74
C GLY A 405 -10.16 -34.59 8.14
N PHE A 406 -11.04 -35.58 8.31
CA PHE A 406 -11.26 -36.25 9.61
C PHE A 406 -11.58 -35.28 10.77
N GLY A 407 -12.21 -34.14 10.48
CA GLY A 407 -12.60 -33.13 11.48
C GLY A 407 -11.50 -32.17 11.92
N VAL A 408 -10.25 -32.37 11.49
CA VAL A 408 -9.08 -31.57 11.90
C VAL A 408 -8.49 -30.76 10.76
N ASN A 409 -7.81 -29.65 11.08
CA ASN A 409 -7.05 -28.87 10.11
C ASN A 409 -5.67 -29.49 9.93
N ALA A 410 -5.38 -30.06 8.77
CA ALA A 410 -4.10 -30.69 8.48
C ALA A 410 -3.23 -29.84 7.55
N ARG A 411 -1.90 -30.03 7.68
CA ARG A 411 -0.91 -29.47 6.75
C ARG A 411 -1.15 -30.01 5.35
N TYR A 412 -0.97 -29.14 4.38
CA TYR A 412 -1.18 -29.47 2.99
C TYR A 412 -0.26 -28.62 2.12
N ILE A 413 0.32 -29.19 1.06
CA ILE A 413 1.14 -28.44 0.11
C ILE A 413 0.46 -28.41 -1.26
N TRP A 414 0.14 -27.20 -1.72
CA TRP A 414 -0.12 -26.92 -3.12
C TRP A 414 1.21 -26.93 -3.87
N THR A 415 1.54 -28.07 -4.48
CA THR A 415 2.88 -28.34 -5.02
C THR A 415 3.10 -27.58 -6.32
N THR A 416 4.19 -26.82 -6.39
CA THR A 416 4.64 -26.13 -7.61
C THR A 416 5.81 -26.84 -8.28
N SER A 417 6.64 -27.55 -7.51
CA SER A 417 7.68 -28.41 -8.06
C SER A 417 8.08 -29.53 -7.10
N VAL A 418 8.55 -30.63 -7.68
CA VAL A 418 9.13 -31.78 -6.98
C VAL A 418 10.47 -32.08 -7.61
N VAL A 419 11.52 -32.15 -6.80
CA VAL A 419 12.86 -32.54 -7.24
C VAL A 419 13.24 -33.83 -6.53
N LYS A 420 13.54 -34.87 -7.31
CA LYS A 420 14.07 -36.13 -6.78
C LYS A 420 15.49 -35.91 -6.27
N VAL A 421 15.76 -36.36 -5.05
CA VAL A 421 17.11 -36.41 -4.51
C VAL A 421 17.67 -37.77 -4.87
N LEU A 422 18.74 -37.80 -5.67
CA LEU A 422 19.47 -39.05 -5.90
C LEU A 422 20.14 -39.46 -4.57
N PRO A 423 20.04 -40.73 -4.18
CA PRO A 423 20.58 -41.23 -2.92
C PRO A 423 22.10 -41.09 -2.83
#